data_AF-A0A951XE15-F1
#
_entry.id   AF-A0A951XE15-F1
#
_cell.length_a   1.000
_cell.length_b   1.000
_cell.length_c   1.000
_cell.angle_alpha   90.00
_cell.angle_beta   90.00
_cell.angle_gamma   90.00
#
_symmetry.space_group_name_H-M   'P 1'
#
loop_
_entity.id
_entity.type
_entity.pdbx_description
1 polymer ?
#
loop_
_entity_poly.entity_id
_entity_poly.type
_entity_poly.pdbx_seq_one_letter_code
_entity_poly.pdbx_strand_id
1 'polypeptide(L)'
;TQAADDSLGSAERNAIQSELKALATQIDLEVTQSTWNSKSIFGTGNSTTGAASSVQFKFQIGAGASSTNDVLKFDLLAKDNVSFDDSNTNYKADGLRVSVATAGRAVTSSASAQALMSNIDTAIADVSEGLSYIGAVVNRLTYQETSLTVARTNTEAARSRIEDADMAYEQLQSTKLQILQQTASAMLAQANAGPQSILQLFG
;
A
#
# COMPACT_ATOMS: atom_id res chain seq x y z
N THR A 1 27.82 -26.94 -5.95
CA THR A 1 29.20 -27.09 -6.48
C THR A 1 29.92 -28.29 -5.88
N GLN A 2 30.03 -28.42 -4.55
CA GLN A 2 30.71 -29.56 -3.91
C GLN A 2 30.08 -30.93 -4.24
N ALA A 3 28.75 -31.00 -4.38
CA ALA A 3 28.03 -32.20 -4.83
C ALA A 3 28.31 -32.64 -6.28
N ALA A 4 28.88 -31.77 -7.11
CA ALA A 4 29.16 -32.04 -8.53
C ALA A 4 30.56 -32.59 -8.77
N ASP A 5 31.41 -32.58 -7.74
CA ASP A 5 32.76 -33.11 -7.79
C ASP A 5 32.74 -34.64 -7.68
N ASP A 6 33.40 -35.29 -8.65
CA ASP A 6 33.40 -36.75 -8.82
C ASP A 6 34.35 -37.45 -7.82
N SER A 7 35.14 -36.65 -7.08
CA SER A 7 36.01 -37.13 -6.00
C SER A 7 35.28 -37.51 -4.70
N LEU A 8 34.00 -37.14 -4.55
CA LEU A 8 33.21 -37.41 -3.35
C LEU A 8 32.63 -38.83 -3.33
N GLY A 9 32.78 -39.50 -2.17
CA GLY A 9 32.12 -40.76 -1.87
C GLY A 9 30.61 -40.64 -1.71
N SER A 10 29.94 -41.79 -1.56
CA SER A 10 28.48 -41.85 -1.38
C SER A 10 28.03 -41.32 -0.02
N ALA A 11 28.88 -41.43 1.02
CA ALA A 11 28.58 -40.92 2.36
C ALA A 11 28.57 -39.38 2.40
N GLU A 12 29.55 -38.74 1.76
CA GLU A 12 29.67 -37.28 1.68
C GLU A 12 28.54 -36.69 0.84
N ARG A 13 28.18 -37.35 -0.28
CA ARG A 13 27.02 -36.96 -1.08
C ARG A 13 25.71 -37.08 -0.31
N ASN A 14 25.54 -38.13 0.50
CA ASN A 14 24.35 -38.26 1.35
C ASN A 14 24.28 -37.20 2.46
N ALA A 15 25.42 -36.78 3.01
CA ALA A 15 25.48 -35.67 3.97
C ALA A 15 25.05 -34.35 3.33
N ILE A 16 25.60 -34.01 2.15
CA ILE A 16 25.22 -32.81 1.39
C ILE A 16 23.73 -32.85 0.99
N GLN A 17 23.22 -34.03 0.62
CA GLN A 17 21.79 -34.20 0.32
C GLN A 17 20.92 -33.85 1.54
N SER A 18 21.32 -34.30 2.72
CA SER A 18 20.57 -34.04 3.96
C SER A 18 20.57 -32.55 4.31
N GLU A 19 21.70 -31.87 4.11
CA GLU A 19 21.81 -30.42 4.27
C GLU A 19 20.92 -29.66 3.28
N LEU A 20 20.96 -30.01 1.98
CA LEU A 20 20.10 -29.38 0.97
C LEU A 20 18.61 -29.58 1.26
N LYS A 21 18.22 -30.75 1.77
CA LYS A 21 16.82 -31.01 2.18
C LYS A 21 16.42 -30.17 3.39
N ALA A 22 17.33 -29.99 4.36
CA ALA A 22 17.10 -29.12 5.51
C ALA A 22 16.94 -27.65 5.06
N LEU A 23 17.78 -27.17 4.15
CA LEU A 23 17.68 -25.82 3.58
C LEU A 23 16.38 -25.62 2.79
N ALA A 24 15.97 -26.58 1.96
CA ALA A 24 14.69 -26.51 1.25
C ALA A 24 13.50 -26.45 2.23
N THR A 25 13.54 -27.23 3.31
CA THR A 25 12.51 -27.20 4.35
C THR A 25 12.52 -25.87 5.11
N GLN A 26 13.69 -25.29 5.34
CA GLN A 26 13.81 -23.97 5.96
C GLN A 26 13.19 -22.88 5.06
N ILE A 27 13.44 -22.91 3.74
CA ILE A 27 12.80 -21.99 2.80
C ILE A 27 11.27 -22.07 2.91
N ASP A 28 10.71 -23.27 2.93
CA ASP A 28 9.25 -23.47 3.06
C ASP A 28 8.71 -22.91 4.37
N LEU A 29 9.48 -23.04 5.45
CA LEU A 29 9.14 -22.56 6.78
C LEU A 29 9.16 -21.03 6.83
N GLU A 30 10.20 -20.37 6.30
CA GLU A 30 10.28 -18.90 6.22
C GLU A 30 9.12 -18.32 5.40
N VAL A 31 8.85 -18.90 4.23
CA VAL A 31 7.76 -18.49 3.34
C VAL A 31 6.39 -18.64 4.01
N THR A 32 6.22 -19.68 4.84
CA THR A 32 4.96 -19.94 5.56
C THR A 32 4.81 -19.06 6.80
N GLN A 33 5.90 -18.80 7.54
CA GLN A 33 5.88 -17.94 8.73
C GLN A 33 5.71 -16.45 8.39
N SER A 34 6.13 -16.04 7.20
CA SER A 34 5.97 -14.66 6.75
C SER A 34 4.50 -14.31 6.52
N THR A 35 3.90 -13.76 7.57
CA THR A 35 2.52 -13.29 7.58
C THR A 35 2.46 -11.84 8.06
N TRP A 36 1.61 -11.05 7.42
CA TRP A 36 1.24 -9.71 7.86
C TRP A 36 -0.24 -9.71 8.22
N ASN A 37 -0.57 -9.33 9.46
CA ASN A 37 -1.94 -9.36 9.96
C ASN A 37 -2.64 -10.72 9.74
N SER A 38 -1.94 -11.82 10.06
CA SER A 38 -2.40 -13.21 9.85
C SER A 38 -2.65 -13.60 8.38
N LYS A 39 -2.18 -12.81 7.42
CA LYS A 39 -2.23 -13.11 5.99
C LYS A 39 -0.84 -13.43 5.48
N SER A 40 -0.68 -14.55 4.78
CA SER A 40 0.61 -14.87 4.13
C SER A 40 0.97 -13.80 3.11
N ILE A 41 2.26 -13.47 3.03
CA ILE A 41 2.80 -12.52 2.04
C ILE A 41 3.24 -13.25 0.75
N PHE A 42 3.65 -14.50 0.85
CA PHE A 42 4.31 -15.26 -0.21
C PHE A 42 3.52 -16.52 -0.67
N GLY A 43 2.31 -16.71 -0.15
CA GLY A 43 1.47 -17.89 -0.38
C GLY A 43 0.25 -17.65 -1.26
N THR A 44 -0.29 -18.72 -1.87
CA THR A 44 -1.40 -18.68 -2.83
C THR A 44 -2.80 -18.44 -2.23
N GLY A 45 -2.90 -18.14 -0.94
CA GLY A 45 -4.14 -18.29 -0.17
C GLY A 45 -4.91 -17.02 0.20
N ASN A 46 -4.39 -15.82 -0.04
CA ASN A 46 -5.03 -14.60 0.49
C ASN A 46 -5.95 -13.89 -0.52
N SER A 47 -6.95 -14.58 -1.05
CA SER A 47 -8.01 -13.92 -1.82
C SER A 47 -8.95 -13.18 -0.88
N THR A 48 -8.91 -11.84 -0.90
CA THR A 48 -9.89 -10.99 -0.20
C THR A 48 -11.27 -10.98 -0.90
N THR A 49 -11.37 -11.60 -2.07
CA THR A 49 -12.60 -11.65 -2.88
C THR A 49 -12.67 -12.97 -3.64
N GLY A 50 -13.05 -14.07 -2.97
CA GLY A 50 -13.80 -15.22 -3.52
C GLY A 50 -13.35 -15.90 -4.82
N ALA A 51 -12.19 -15.59 -5.38
CA ALA A 51 -11.67 -16.18 -6.61
C ALA A 51 -10.20 -16.49 -6.41
N ALA A 52 -9.86 -17.75 -6.59
CA ALA A 52 -8.52 -18.28 -6.54
C ALA A 52 -7.76 -17.79 -7.78
N SER A 53 -7.21 -16.57 -7.73
CA SER A 53 -6.06 -16.17 -8.55
C SER A 53 -5.51 -14.82 -8.06
N SER A 54 -4.29 -14.90 -7.54
CA SER A 54 -3.22 -13.91 -7.51
C SER A 54 -3.30 -12.69 -6.55
N VAL A 55 -4.40 -11.96 -6.39
CA VAL A 55 -4.33 -10.68 -5.62
C VAL A 55 -4.29 -10.87 -4.09
N GLN A 56 -3.10 -10.81 -3.49
CA GLN A 56 -2.89 -11.01 -2.04
C GLN A 56 -3.22 -9.78 -1.17
N PHE A 57 -2.92 -8.55 -1.60
CA PHE A 57 -3.23 -7.34 -0.81
C PHE A 57 -3.78 -6.20 -1.68
N LYS A 58 -4.71 -5.43 -1.11
CA LYS A 58 -5.30 -4.24 -1.72
C LYS A 58 -5.17 -3.09 -0.73
N PHE A 59 -4.48 -2.04 -1.13
CA PHE A 59 -4.30 -0.83 -0.33
C PHE A 59 -5.19 0.28 -0.90
N GLN A 60 -6.12 0.77 -0.09
CA GLN A 60 -6.92 1.94 -0.45
C GLN A 60 -6.02 3.18 -0.35
N ILE A 61 -5.78 3.83 -1.48
CA ILE A 61 -4.88 4.98 -1.63
C ILE A 61 -5.58 6.23 -2.19
N GLY A 62 -6.90 6.19 -2.35
CA GLY A 62 -7.71 7.31 -2.78
C GLY A 62 -9.02 7.40 -2.00
N ALA A 63 -9.70 8.54 -2.11
CA ALA A 63 -10.99 8.78 -1.44
C ALA A 63 -12.19 8.26 -2.24
N GLY A 64 -11.99 7.90 -3.52
CA GLY A 64 -13.06 7.38 -4.37
C GLY A 64 -13.39 5.92 -4.10
N ALA A 65 -14.57 5.51 -4.57
CA ALA A 65 -15.05 4.13 -4.47
C ALA A 65 -14.57 3.25 -5.65
N SER A 66 -13.67 3.73 -6.52
CA SER A 66 -13.24 3.01 -7.71
C SER A 66 -12.20 1.94 -7.36
N SER A 67 -12.49 0.69 -7.73
CA SER A 67 -11.59 -0.45 -7.52
C SER A 67 -10.31 -0.45 -8.38
N THR A 68 -10.14 0.55 -9.26
CA THR A 68 -9.03 0.61 -10.23
C THR A 68 -8.07 1.76 -9.96
N ASN A 69 -8.58 2.95 -9.66
CA ASN A 69 -7.75 4.14 -9.50
C ASN A 69 -7.39 4.42 -8.04
N ASP A 70 -8.27 4.05 -7.12
CA ASP A 70 -8.11 4.33 -5.68
C ASP A 70 -7.55 3.14 -4.90
N VAL A 71 -7.27 2.01 -5.58
CA VAL A 71 -6.77 0.78 -4.97
C VAL A 71 -5.44 0.38 -5.60
N LEU A 72 -4.39 0.33 -4.80
CA LEU A 72 -3.13 -0.29 -5.16
C LEU A 72 -3.20 -1.78 -4.86
N LYS A 73 -3.04 -2.61 -5.88
CA LYS A 73 -2.98 -4.08 -5.75
C LYS A 73 -1.53 -4.48 -5.58
N PHE A 74 -1.25 -5.29 -4.57
CA PHE A 74 0.02 -5.95 -4.37
C PHE A 74 -0.18 -7.45 -4.60
N ASP A 75 0.56 -7.95 -5.57
CA ASP A 75 0.49 -9.33 -6.03
C ASP A 75 1.88 -9.78 -6.46
N LEU A 76 2.50 -10.54 -5.58
CA LEU A 76 3.85 -11.09 -5.76
C LEU A 76 3.88 -12.32 -6.67
N LEU A 77 2.71 -12.89 -7.00
CA LEU A 77 2.56 -14.13 -7.78
C LEU A 77 2.03 -13.85 -9.19
N ALA A 78 1.66 -12.62 -9.49
CA ALA A 78 1.31 -12.19 -10.82
C ALA A 78 2.53 -12.28 -11.73
N LYS A 79 2.43 -13.15 -12.74
CA LYS A 79 3.37 -13.33 -13.86
C LYS A 79 3.73 -12.05 -14.63
N ASP A 80 2.89 -11.01 -14.56
CA ASP A 80 3.20 -9.69 -15.15
C ASP A 80 4.17 -8.86 -14.28
N ASN A 81 4.33 -9.22 -13.00
CA ASN A 81 5.15 -8.52 -12.01
C ASN A 81 6.47 -9.26 -11.69
N VAL A 82 6.52 -10.57 -11.92
CA VAL A 82 7.66 -11.47 -11.64
C VAL A 82 7.70 -12.55 -12.73
N SER A 83 8.85 -12.81 -13.33
CA SER A 83 9.08 -13.75 -14.43
C SER A 83 9.04 -15.22 -13.96
N PHE A 84 7.90 -15.64 -13.45
CA PHE A 84 7.64 -17.05 -13.16
C PHE A 84 7.38 -17.84 -14.46
N ASP A 85 7.88 -19.09 -14.55
CA ASP A 85 7.37 -20.01 -15.58
C ASP A 85 6.00 -20.55 -15.15
N ASP A 86 5.16 -20.96 -16.11
CA ASP A 86 3.77 -21.40 -15.92
C ASP A 86 3.56 -22.45 -14.81
N SER A 87 4.62 -23.17 -14.42
CA SER A 87 4.59 -24.14 -13.33
C SER A 87 4.80 -23.55 -11.93
N ASN A 88 5.35 -22.34 -11.81
CA ASN A 88 5.65 -21.74 -10.52
C ASN A 88 4.41 -21.01 -9.95
N THR A 89 3.89 -21.57 -8.87
CA THR A 89 2.70 -21.06 -8.19
C THR A 89 3.01 -20.39 -6.85
N ASN A 90 4.27 -20.41 -6.37
CA ASN A 90 4.62 -19.93 -5.03
C ASN A 90 6.14 -19.73 -4.82
N TYR A 91 6.53 -19.01 -3.76
CA TYR A 91 7.94 -18.85 -3.38
C TYR A 91 8.48 -20.00 -2.50
N LYS A 92 7.75 -21.11 -2.34
CA LYS A 92 8.25 -22.28 -1.61
C LYS A 92 9.36 -22.98 -2.40
N ALA A 93 10.10 -23.86 -1.75
CA ALA A 93 11.18 -24.62 -2.38
C ALA A 93 10.71 -25.38 -3.63
N ASP A 94 9.46 -25.84 -3.67
CA ASP A 94 8.86 -26.46 -4.86
C ASP A 94 8.69 -25.48 -6.02
N GLY A 95 8.07 -24.33 -5.79
CA GLY A 95 7.91 -23.29 -6.80
C GLY A 95 9.25 -22.73 -7.29
N LEU A 96 10.23 -22.58 -6.40
CA LEU A 96 11.60 -22.18 -6.71
C LEU A 96 12.43 -23.28 -7.39
N ARG A 97 11.88 -24.48 -7.63
CA ARG A 97 12.57 -25.61 -8.28
C ARG A 97 13.76 -26.16 -7.47
N VAL A 98 13.77 -25.92 -6.16
CA VAL A 98 14.78 -26.38 -5.18
C VAL A 98 14.16 -27.33 -4.13
N SER A 99 13.10 -28.06 -4.50
CA SER A 99 12.38 -28.94 -3.57
C SER A 99 13.25 -30.07 -3.01
N VAL A 100 12.79 -30.67 -1.90
CA VAL A 100 13.40 -31.85 -1.28
C VAL A 100 13.58 -33.01 -2.29
N ALA A 101 12.66 -33.16 -3.25
CA ALA A 101 12.74 -34.16 -4.30
C ALA A 101 13.85 -33.82 -5.32
N THR A 102 13.96 -32.55 -5.73
CA THR A 102 15.02 -32.08 -6.62
C THR A 102 16.39 -32.17 -5.95
N ALA A 103 16.51 -31.74 -4.68
CA ALA A 103 17.70 -31.91 -3.86
C ALA A 103 18.10 -33.39 -3.71
N GLY A 104 17.11 -34.29 -3.58
CA GLY A 104 17.33 -35.73 -3.54
C GLY A 104 18.00 -36.27 -4.80
N ARG A 105 17.55 -35.83 -5.98
CA ARG A 105 18.06 -36.27 -7.29
C ARG A 105 19.34 -35.54 -7.70
N ALA A 106 19.58 -34.33 -7.19
CA ALA A 106 20.72 -33.52 -7.56
C ALA A 106 22.07 -34.17 -7.21
N VAL A 107 22.13 -34.96 -6.13
CA VAL A 107 23.39 -35.51 -5.62
C VAL A 107 23.74 -36.89 -6.20
N THR A 108 22.92 -37.43 -7.11
CA THR A 108 23.15 -38.76 -7.70
C THR A 108 24.09 -38.73 -8.90
N SER A 109 24.27 -37.59 -9.57
CA SER A 109 25.20 -37.43 -10.69
C SER A 109 25.70 -35.99 -10.83
N SER A 110 26.88 -35.81 -11.43
CA SER A 110 27.42 -34.47 -11.72
C SER A 110 26.47 -33.65 -12.61
N ALA A 111 25.82 -34.28 -13.59
CA ALA A 111 24.82 -33.64 -14.45
C ALA A 111 23.59 -33.16 -13.66
N SER A 112 23.12 -33.95 -12.69
CA SER A 112 22.00 -33.57 -11.81
C SER A 112 22.38 -32.45 -10.84
N ALA A 113 23.64 -32.40 -10.39
CA ALA A 113 24.15 -31.33 -9.55
C ALA A 113 24.28 -30.01 -10.32
N GLN A 114 24.70 -30.06 -11.59
CA GLN A 114 24.71 -28.89 -12.48
C GLN A 114 23.29 -28.37 -12.78
N ALA A 115 22.33 -29.28 -13.00
CA ALA A 115 20.92 -28.89 -13.15
C ALA A 115 20.36 -28.21 -11.90
N LEU A 116 20.69 -28.71 -10.70
CA LEU A 116 20.31 -28.05 -9.45
C LEU A 116 20.95 -26.65 -9.33
N MET A 117 22.21 -26.48 -9.74
CA MET A 117 22.85 -25.16 -9.74
C MET A 117 22.10 -24.18 -10.65
N SER A 118 21.74 -24.60 -11.86
CA SER A 118 20.92 -23.77 -12.75
C SER A 118 19.57 -23.41 -12.12
N ASN A 119 18.92 -24.35 -11.43
CA ASN A 119 17.65 -24.08 -10.75
C ASN A 119 17.83 -23.08 -9.61
N ILE A 120 18.93 -23.15 -8.86
CA ILE A 120 19.26 -22.17 -7.79
C ILE A 120 19.49 -20.79 -8.41
N ASP A 121 20.21 -20.68 -9.52
CA ASP A 121 20.42 -19.39 -10.21
C ASP A 121 19.08 -18.77 -10.64
N THR A 122 18.18 -19.58 -11.20
CA THR A 122 16.81 -19.14 -11.52
C THR A 122 16.03 -18.76 -10.26
N ALA A 123 16.11 -19.54 -9.18
CA ALA A 123 15.44 -19.22 -7.93
C ALA A 123 15.92 -17.89 -7.32
N ILE A 124 17.22 -17.60 -7.41
CA ILE A 124 17.80 -16.33 -6.97
C ILE A 124 17.27 -15.18 -7.83
N ALA A 125 17.19 -15.37 -9.15
CA ALA A 125 16.62 -14.38 -10.05
C ALA A 125 15.14 -14.10 -9.71
N ASP A 126 14.33 -15.14 -9.52
CA ASP A 126 12.90 -15.04 -9.16
C ASP A 126 12.71 -14.27 -7.83
N VAL A 127 13.55 -14.54 -6.82
CA VAL A 127 13.53 -13.82 -5.54
C VAL A 127 13.96 -12.36 -5.70
N SER A 128 15.02 -12.11 -6.48
CA SER A 128 15.52 -10.75 -6.76
C SER A 128 14.47 -9.89 -7.45
N GLU A 129 13.74 -10.46 -8.41
CA GLU A 129 12.66 -9.77 -9.09
C GLU A 129 11.47 -9.50 -8.16
N GLY A 130 11.10 -10.45 -7.31
CA GLY A 130 10.11 -10.24 -6.25
C GLY A 130 10.48 -9.07 -5.31
N LEU A 131 11.75 -8.96 -4.92
CA LEU A 131 12.25 -7.83 -4.12
C LEU A 131 12.22 -6.50 -4.88
N SER A 132 12.56 -6.52 -6.17
CA SER A 132 12.47 -5.35 -7.06
C SER A 132 11.03 -4.83 -7.14
N TYR A 133 10.05 -5.74 -7.31
CA TYR A 133 8.64 -5.39 -7.33
C TYR A 133 8.15 -4.82 -5.99
N ILE A 134 8.56 -5.42 -4.86
CA ILE A 134 8.27 -4.86 -3.52
C ILE A 134 8.81 -3.43 -3.42
N GLY A 135 10.05 -3.20 -3.86
CA GLY A 135 10.65 -1.87 -3.89
C GLY A 135 9.86 -0.87 -4.75
N ALA A 136 9.40 -1.29 -5.93
CA ALA A 136 8.57 -0.46 -6.81
C ALA A 136 7.23 -0.09 -6.14
N VAL A 137 6.58 -1.04 -5.45
CA VAL A 137 5.34 -0.80 -4.71
C VAL A 137 5.57 0.16 -3.54
N VAL A 138 6.65 0.00 -2.78
CA VAL A 138 7.02 0.93 -1.69
C VAL A 138 7.22 2.34 -2.24
N ASN A 139 7.98 2.50 -3.33
CA ASN A 139 8.19 3.80 -3.96
C ASN A 139 6.87 4.44 -4.41
N ARG A 140 5.96 3.65 -4.98
CA ARG A 140 4.64 4.13 -5.39
C ARG A 140 3.79 4.56 -4.19
N LEU A 141 3.83 3.81 -3.08
CA LEU A 141 3.12 4.17 -1.85
C LEU A 141 3.67 5.46 -1.24
N THR A 142 4.99 5.64 -1.20
CA THR A 142 5.64 6.89 -0.71
C THR A 142 5.29 8.09 -1.59
N TYR A 143 5.28 7.92 -2.91
CA TYR A 143 4.85 8.97 -3.83
C TYR A 143 3.38 9.35 -3.61
N GLN A 144 2.52 8.35 -3.46
CA GLN A 144 1.10 8.54 -3.23
C GLN A 144 0.81 9.21 -1.87
N GLU A 145 1.54 8.83 -0.82
CA GLU A 145 1.48 9.50 0.49
C GLU A 145 1.82 10.99 0.37
N THR A 146 2.88 11.32 -0.36
CA THR A 146 3.29 12.71 -0.60
C THR A 146 2.20 13.46 -1.38
N SER A 147 1.66 12.85 -2.43
CA SER A 147 0.58 13.43 -3.24
C SER A 147 -0.69 13.69 -2.41
N LEU A 148 -1.10 12.72 -1.59
CA LEU A 148 -2.26 12.84 -0.70
C LEU A 148 -2.05 13.92 0.36
N THR A 149 -0.84 14.03 0.90
CA THR A 149 -0.50 15.09 1.87
C THR A 149 -0.65 16.48 1.25
N VAL A 150 -0.17 16.67 0.02
CA VAL A 150 -0.34 17.94 -0.70
C VAL A 150 -1.81 18.22 -1.01
N ALA A 151 -2.54 17.22 -1.50
CA ALA A 151 -3.98 17.35 -1.78
C ALA A 151 -4.78 17.70 -0.52
N ARG A 152 -4.44 17.07 0.61
CA ARG A 152 -5.04 17.36 1.92
C ARG A 152 -4.79 18.81 2.34
N THR A 153 -3.54 19.26 2.33
CA THR A 153 -3.19 20.64 2.68
C THR A 153 -3.92 21.66 1.80
N ASN A 154 -4.00 21.41 0.49
CA ASN A 154 -4.72 22.29 -0.44
C ASN A 154 -6.23 22.32 -0.16
N THR A 155 -6.82 21.17 0.16
CA THR A 155 -8.26 21.05 0.46
C THR A 155 -8.58 21.72 1.80
N GLU A 156 -7.75 21.52 2.82
CA GLU A 156 -7.88 22.19 4.11
C GLU A 156 -7.73 23.71 3.98
N ALA A 157 -6.77 24.18 3.17
CA ALA A 157 -6.60 25.61 2.89
C ALA A 157 -7.80 26.22 2.13
N ALA A 158 -8.35 25.50 1.15
CA ALA A 158 -9.55 25.94 0.44
C ALA A 158 -10.76 25.99 1.38
N ARG A 159 -10.93 24.98 2.24
CA ARG A 159 -11.98 24.95 3.24
C ARG A 159 -11.87 26.11 4.22
N SER A 160 -10.67 26.37 4.76
CA SER A 160 -10.42 27.51 5.66
C SER A 160 -10.81 28.83 5.02
N ARG A 161 -10.47 29.05 3.73
CA ARG A 161 -10.86 30.28 3.02
C ARG A 161 -12.36 30.44 2.85
N ILE A 162 -13.08 29.35 2.63
CA ILE A 162 -14.55 29.37 2.54
C ILE A 162 -15.14 29.70 3.92
N GLU A 163 -14.70 29.00 4.97
CA GLU A 163 -15.17 29.24 6.34
C GLU A 163 -14.86 30.67 6.82
N ASP A 164 -13.67 31.20 6.53
CA ASP A 164 -13.30 32.58 6.87
C ASP A 164 -14.13 33.62 6.10
N ALA A 165 -14.46 33.37 4.83
CA ALA A 165 -15.30 34.26 4.03
C ALA A 165 -16.76 34.26 4.54
N ASP A 166 -17.29 33.11 4.90
CA ASP A 166 -18.63 32.96 5.47
C ASP A 166 -18.70 33.63 6.86
N MET A 167 -17.68 33.43 7.71
CA MET A 167 -17.58 34.12 8.99
C MET A 167 -17.51 35.64 8.82
N ALA A 168 -16.73 36.13 7.86
CA ALA A 168 -16.66 37.56 7.56
C ALA A 168 -18.01 38.11 7.08
N TYR A 169 -18.76 37.36 6.26
CA TYR A 169 -20.10 37.75 5.81
C TYR A 169 -21.08 37.85 6.98
N GLU A 170 -21.13 36.84 7.86
CA GLU A 170 -22.00 36.84 9.04
C GLU A 170 -21.64 37.99 10.00
N GLN A 171 -20.35 38.26 10.20
CA GLN A 171 -19.88 39.39 11.02
C GLN A 171 -20.32 40.74 10.43
N LEU A 172 -20.27 40.91 9.11
CA LEU A 172 -20.77 42.11 8.43
C LEU A 172 -22.29 42.25 8.57
N GLN A 173 -23.05 41.16 8.43
CA GLN A 173 -24.50 41.20 8.64
C GLN A 173 -24.84 41.55 10.09
N SER A 174 -24.17 40.93 11.06
CA SER A 174 -24.32 41.25 12.49
C SER A 174 -24.01 42.73 12.76
N THR A 175 -22.91 43.25 12.22
CA THR A 175 -22.52 44.67 12.34
C THR A 175 -23.55 45.59 11.69
N LYS A 176 -24.03 45.26 10.48
CA LYS A 176 -25.09 46.01 9.79
C LYS A 176 -26.38 46.05 10.61
N LEU A 177 -26.78 44.94 11.22
CA LEU A 177 -27.96 44.86 12.08
C LEU A 177 -27.79 45.71 13.35
N GLN A 178 -26.61 45.69 13.97
CA GLN A 178 -26.30 46.56 15.12
C GLN A 178 -26.36 48.05 14.75
N ILE A 179 -25.76 48.45 13.61
CA ILE A 179 -25.84 49.82 13.11
C ILE A 179 -27.28 50.22 12.82
N LEU A 180 -28.07 49.34 12.19
CA LEU A 180 -29.49 49.58 11.94
C LEU A 180 -30.28 49.77 13.25
N GLN A 181 -30.02 48.96 14.27
CA GLN A 181 -30.67 49.12 15.58
C GLN A 181 -30.29 50.44 16.25
N GLN A 182 -29.01 50.82 16.22
CA GLN A 182 -28.55 52.11 16.76
C GLN A 182 -29.07 53.31 15.97
N THR A 183 -29.17 53.18 14.65
CA THR A 183 -29.74 54.22 13.78
C THR A 183 -31.25 54.32 13.96
N ALA A 184 -31.95 53.20 14.09
CA ALA A 184 -33.39 53.18 14.35
C ALA A 184 -33.73 53.86 15.68
N SER A 185 -32.96 53.61 16.75
CA SER A 185 -33.15 54.28 18.04
C SER A 185 -32.81 55.77 17.98
N ALA A 186 -31.71 56.15 17.30
CA ALA A 186 -31.34 57.55 17.09
C ALA A 186 -32.35 58.31 16.22
N MET A 187 -32.84 57.70 15.14
CA MET A 187 -33.87 58.26 14.26
C MET A 187 -35.22 58.37 14.98
N LEU A 188 -35.57 57.40 15.82
CA LEU A 188 -36.75 57.48 16.67
C LEU A 188 -36.63 58.66 17.66
N ALA A 189 -35.46 58.86 18.27
CA ALA A 189 -35.21 60.00 19.14
C ALA A 189 -35.28 61.34 18.39
N GLN A 190 -34.68 61.43 17.20
CA GLN A 190 -34.71 62.61 16.33
C GLN A 190 -36.14 62.93 15.85
N ALA A 191 -36.92 61.91 15.46
CA ALA A 191 -38.31 62.05 15.04
C ALA A 191 -39.24 62.48 16.18
N ASN A 192 -38.94 62.10 17.43
CA ASN A 192 -39.67 62.56 18.61
C ASN A 192 -39.27 63.99 19.03
N ALA A 193 -38.03 64.42 18.75
CA ALA A 193 -37.55 65.77 19.10
C ALA A 193 -38.05 66.86 18.13
N GLY A 194 -38.14 66.58 16.83
CA GLY A 194 -38.56 67.56 15.81
C GLY A 194 -39.94 68.22 16.04
N PRO A 195 -41.00 67.47 16.38
CA PRO A 195 -42.32 68.04 16.67
C PRO A 195 -42.35 68.92 17.92
N GLN A 196 -41.54 68.62 18.94
CA GLN A 196 -41.48 69.40 20.19
C GLN A 196 -40.86 70.79 19.97
N SER A 197 -39.86 70.89 19.08
CA SER A 197 -39.27 72.17 18.70
C SER A 197 -40.25 73.09 17.96
N ILE A 198 -41.16 72.50 17.18
CA ILE A 198 -42.19 73.24 16.45
C ILE A 198 -43.32 73.68 17.40
N LEU A 199 -43.69 72.86 18.37
CA LEU A 199 -44.68 73.21 19.41
C LEU A 199 -44.22 74.37 20.31
N GLN A 200 -42.91 74.51 20.57
CA GLN A 200 -42.34 75.68 21.26
C GLN A 200 -42.37 76.97 20.44
N LEU A 201 -42.56 76.91 19.12
CA LEU A 201 -42.63 78.08 18.26
C LEU A 201 -44.07 78.63 18.13
N PHE A 202 -45.07 77.84 18.50
CA PHE A 202 -46.50 78.20 18.46
C PHE A 202 -47.14 78.37 19.85
N GLY A 203 -46.41 78.10 20.93
CA GLY A 203 -46.82 78.37 22.32
C GLY A 203 -46.01 79.50 22.92
#